data_AF-A0AAV8WSP5-F1
#
_entry.id   AF-A0AAV8WSP5-F1
#
_cell.length_a   1.000
_cell.length_b   1.000
_cell.length_c   1.000
_cell.angle_alpha   90.00
_cell.angle_beta   90.00
_cell.angle_gamma   90.00
#
_symmetry.space_group_name_H-M   'P 1'
#
loop_
_entity.id
_entity.type
_entity.pdbx_description
1 polymer ?
#
loop_
_entity_poly.entity_id
_entity_poly.type
_entity_poly.pdbx_seq_one_letter_code
_entity_poly.pdbx_strand_id
1 'polypeptide(L)'
;MLQQKNQLVKRNMLKTVNQSPWWNTECERAIKESKQALNRYKKHKTSENLLIFKNMRARTRFIIKKSKKESWANYVSNINSSTPINSMWKKVNSISGTNSYHNLCSHPRWKNNYNQSKNNRSSRRNLPKSL
;
A
#
# COMPACT_ATOMS: atom_id res chain seq x y z
N MET A 1 37.67 -13.98 36.11
CA MET A 1 36.98 -12.69 36.33
C MET A 1 37.52 -11.72 35.28
N LEU A 2 36.90 -11.43 34.13
CA LEU A 2 35.50 -11.28 33.81
C LEU A 2 35.34 -11.51 32.29
N GLN A 3 35.02 -12.75 31.88
CA GLN A 3 34.48 -13.02 30.56
C GLN A 3 33.02 -12.56 30.60
N GLN A 4 32.68 -11.44 29.95
CA GLN A 4 31.36 -11.09 29.38
C GLN A 4 31.18 -9.57 29.27
N LYS A 5 30.92 -9.10 28.04
CA LYS A 5 29.87 -8.12 27.66
C LYS A 5 30.23 -7.44 26.32
N ASN A 6 30.20 -8.18 25.22
CA ASN A 6 30.07 -7.57 23.89
C ASN A 6 29.26 -8.45 22.93
N GLN A 7 28.14 -8.98 23.42
CA GLN A 7 27.13 -9.68 22.63
C GLN A 7 25.78 -8.93 22.68
N LEU A 8 25.73 -7.67 22.22
CA LEU A 8 24.44 -7.00 21.94
C LEU A 8 24.49 -6.05 20.72
N VAL A 9 25.38 -6.30 19.75
CA VAL A 9 25.35 -5.63 18.42
C VAL A 9 24.81 -6.56 17.32
N LYS A 10 24.12 -7.64 17.70
CA LYS A 10 23.26 -8.42 16.78
C LYS A 10 21.81 -7.94 16.87
N ARG A 11 21.59 -6.63 16.82
CA ARG A 11 20.25 -6.07 16.63
C ARG A 11 19.83 -6.35 15.19
N ASN A 12 19.16 -7.49 15.00
CA ASN A 12 18.20 -7.79 13.94
C ASN A 12 18.27 -6.85 12.73
N MET A 13 19.24 -7.08 11.86
CA MET A 13 19.20 -6.66 10.45
C MET A 13 18.15 -7.46 9.68
N LEU A 14 16.95 -7.60 10.26
CA LEU A 14 15.78 -8.13 9.57
C LEU A 14 15.29 -7.02 8.65
N LYS A 15 15.99 -6.90 7.52
CA LYS A 15 15.47 -6.51 6.21
C LYS A 15 14.24 -5.63 6.35
N THR A 16 14.45 -4.37 6.71
CA THR A 16 13.41 -3.34 6.66
C THR A 16 13.07 -3.13 5.19
N VAL A 17 12.31 -4.06 4.62
CA VAL A 17 11.52 -3.80 3.43
C VAL A 17 10.86 -2.46 3.71
N ASN A 18 11.01 -1.52 2.78
CA ASN A 18 10.41 -0.19 2.79
C ASN A 18 8.87 -0.30 2.84
N GLN A 19 8.35 -0.88 3.91
CA GLN A 19 6.94 -1.01 4.18
C GLN A 19 6.51 0.39 4.56
N SER A 20 5.57 0.91 3.78
CA SER A 20 5.04 2.24 4.03
C SER A 20 4.60 2.35 5.50
N PRO A 21 4.78 3.50 6.14
CA PRO A 21 4.53 3.70 7.57
C PRO A 21 3.06 3.53 8.00
N TRP A 22 2.15 3.31 7.06
CA TRP A 22 0.75 2.95 7.30
C TRP A 22 0.48 1.44 7.24
N TRP A 23 1.48 0.62 6.89
CA TRP A 23 1.35 -0.83 6.90
C TRP A 23 1.38 -1.33 8.34
N ASN A 24 0.37 -2.12 8.71
CA ASN A 24 0.24 -2.71 10.04
C ASN A 24 -0.30 -4.15 9.93
N THR A 25 -0.26 -4.87 11.05
CA THR A 25 -0.72 -6.26 11.15
C THR A 25 -2.20 -6.42 10.77
N GLU A 26 -3.03 -5.41 11.06
CA GLU A 26 -4.45 -5.38 10.67
C GLU A 26 -4.64 -5.32 9.15
N CYS A 27 -3.84 -4.51 8.44
CA CYS A 27 -3.83 -4.48 6.98
C CYS A 27 -3.45 -5.84 6.39
N GLU A 28 -2.40 -6.45 6.93
CA GLU A 28 -1.93 -7.77 6.48
C GLU A 28 -3.01 -8.84 6.69
N ARG A 29 -3.60 -8.88 7.88
CA ARG A 29 -4.68 -9.81 8.23
C ARG A 29 -5.89 -9.64 7.32
N ALA A 30 -6.34 -8.40 7.12
CA ALA A 30 -7.48 -8.11 6.25
C ALA A 30 -7.23 -8.49 4.78
N ILE A 31 -6.00 -8.33 4.28
CA ILE A 31 -5.62 -8.78 2.93
C ILE A 31 -5.62 -10.31 2.86
N LYS A 32 -5.08 -10.99 3.88
CA LYS A 32 -5.06 -12.46 3.96
C LYS A 32 -6.49 -13.03 3.95
N GLU A 33 -7.37 -12.48 4.78
CA GLU A 33 -8.79 -12.88 4.84
C GLU A 33 -9.51 -12.67 3.50
N SER A 34 -9.32 -11.52 2.84
CA SER A 34 -9.92 -11.27 1.52
C SER A 34 -9.38 -12.21 0.44
N LYS A 35 -8.08 -12.55 0.47
CA LYS A 35 -7.49 -13.57 -0.43
C LYS A 35 -8.07 -14.96 -0.19
N GLN A 36 -8.23 -15.35 1.07
CA GLN A 36 -8.86 -16.64 1.43
C GLN A 36 -10.31 -16.70 0.93
N ALA A 37 -11.09 -15.65 1.12
CA ALA A 37 -12.46 -15.56 0.61
C ALA A 37 -12.50 -15.63 -0.93
N LEU A 38 -11.58 -14.96 -1.63
CA LEU A 38 -11.45 -15.05 -3.08
C LEU A 38 -11.12 -16.49 -3.53
N ASN A 39 -10.19 -17.15 -2.86
CA ASN A 39 -9.80 -18.53 -3.19
C ASN A 39 -10.98 -19.49 -2.97
N ARG A 40 -11.76 -19.30 -1.91
CA ARG A 40 -12.99 -20.07 -1.67
C ARG A 40 -14.01 -19.87 -2.79
N TYR A 41 -14.28 -18.62 -3.18
CA TYR A 41 -15.18 -18.32 -4.29
C TYR A 41 -14.69 -18.89 -5.63
N LYS A 42 -13.37 -18.84 -5.90
CA LYS A 42 -12.77 -19.42 -7.11
C LYS A 42 -12.96 -20.95 -7.15
N LYS A 43 -12.80 -21.63 -6.02
CA LYS A 43 -12.99 -23.08 -5.91
C LYS A 43 -14.48 -23.47 -5.99
N HIS A 44 -15.35 -22.69 -5.37
CA HIS A 44 -16.78 -22.94 -5.28
C HIS A 44 -17.57 -21.67 -5.60
N LYS A 45 -18.01 -21.53 -6.86
CA LYS A 45 -18.70 -20.35 -7.40
C LYS A 45 -20.17 -20.27 -6.96
N THR A 46 -20.41 -20.13 -5.65
CA THR A 46 -21.75 -19.93 -5.08
C THR A 46 -22.02 -18.44 -4.83
N SER A 47 -23.30 -18.05 -4.80
CA SER A 47 -23.73 -16.67 -4.50
C SER A 47 -23.30 -16.23 -3.09
N GLU A 48 -23.36 -17.13 -2.12
CA GLU A 48 -22.91 -16.88 -0.75
C GLU A 48 -21.41 -16.58 -0.69
N ASN A 49 -20.59 -17.41 -1.36
CA ASN A 49 -19.14 -17.18 -1.41
C ASN A 49 -18.78 -15.86 -2.10
N LEU A 50 -19.56 -15.45 -3.11
CA LEU A 50 -19.39 -14.15 -3.76
C LEU A 50 -19.70 -12.98 -2.81
N LEU A 51 -20.79 -13.09 -2.03
CA LEU A 51 -21.16 -12.07 -1.03
C LEU A 51 -20.07 -11.93 0.03
N ILE A 52 -19.60 -13.05 0.59
CA ILE A 52 -18.51 -13.08 1.57
C ILE A 52 -17.26 -12.41 0.98
N PHE A 53 -16.85 -12.78 -0.23
CA PHE A 53 -15.68 -12.15 -0.88
C PHE A 53 -15.85 -10.64 -1.05
N LYS A 54 -17.02 -10.17 -1.51
CA LYS A 54 -17.30 -8.73 -1.67
C LYS A 54 -17.21 -8.00 -0.33
N ASN A 55 -17.80 -8.56 0.73
CA ASN A 55 -17.74 -7.99 2.08
C ASN A 55 -16.31 -7.92 2.60
N MET A 56 -15.54 -9.01 2.48
CA MET A 56 -14.14 -9.03 2.90
C MET A 56 -13.31 -8.02 2.11
N ARG A 57 -13.51 -7.93 0.79
CA ARG A 57 -12.82 -6.94 -0.06
C ARG A 57 -13.15 -5.50 0.35
N ALA A 58 -14.41 -5.21 0.67
CA ALA A 58 -14.82 -3.89 1.16
C ALA A 58 -14.16 -3.56 2.49
N ARG A 59 -14.15 -4.51 3.44
CA ARG A 59 -13.48 -4.40 4.74
C ARG A 59 -11.98 -4.14 4.60
N THR A 60 -11.29 -4.89 3.74
CA THR A 60 -9.85 -4.67 3.48
C THR A 60 -9.59 -3.26 2.96
N ARG A 61 -10.40 -2.77 2.01
CA ARG A 61 -10.26 -1.40 1.48
C ARG A 61 -10.46 -0.35 2.57
N PHE A 62 -11.44 -0.55 3.44
CA PHE A 62 -11.70 0.33 4.58
C PHE A 62 -10.50 0.38 5.53
N ILE A 63 -9.99 -0.79 5.95
CA ILE A 63 -8.85 -0.89 6.88
C ILE A 63 -7.62 -0.20 6.29
N ILE A 64 -7.27 -0.46 5.02
CA ILE A 64 -6.13 0.19 4.37
C ILE A 64 -6.32 1.71 4.32
N LYS A 65 -7.51 2.20 3.99
CA LYS A 65 -7.81 3.64 3.95
C LYS A 65 -7.70 4.27 5.33
N LYS A 66 -8.20 3.58 6.37
CA LYS A 66 -8.11 4.00 7.76
C LYS A 66 -6.66 4.10 8.22
N SER A 67 -5.86 3.04 8.05
CA SER A 67 -4.45 3.03 8.45
C SER A 67 -3.63 4.11 7.74
N LYS A 68 -3.90 4.37 6.46
CA LYS A 68 -3.28 5.49 5.72
C LYS A 68 -3.63 6.84 6.32
N LYS A 69 -4.92 7.07 6.62
CA LYS A 69 -5.39 8.31 7.24
C LYS A 69 -4.75 8.53 8.61
N GLU A 70 -4.71 7.49 9.43
CA GLU A 70 -4.11 7.56 10.77
C GLU A 70 -2.60 7.83 10.71
N SER A 71 -1.88 7.13 9.83
CA SER A 71 -0.44 7.37 9.63
C SER A 71 -0.16 8.81 9.18
N TRP A 72 -0.98 9.35 8.28
CA TRP A 72 -0.89 10.74 7.85
C TRP A 72 -1.20 11.72 8.98
N ALA A 73 -2.29 11.52 9.71
CA ALA A 73 -2.67 12.37 10.85
C ALA A 73 -1.59 12.38 11.94
N ASN A 74 -1.06 11.21 12.28
CA ASN A 74 0.04 11.07 13.23
C ASN A 74 1.30 11.78 12.74
N TYR A 75 1.60 11.71 11.45
CA TYR A 75 2.74 12.41 10.89
C TYR A 75 2.58 13.92 11.00
N VAL A 76 1.47 14.48 10.51
CA VAL A 76 1.20 15.92 10.54
C VAL A 76 1.20 16.46 11.98
N SER A 77 0.64 15.71 12.93
CA SER A 77 0.61 16.11 14.35
C SER A 77 2.02 16.21 14.97
N ASN A 78 3.01 15.51 14.42
CA ASN A 78 4.39 15.49 14.90
C ASN A 78 5.31 16.47 14.16
N ILE A 79 4.81 17.22 13.16
CA ILE A 79 5.62 18.22 12.44
C ILE A 79 5.80 19.45 13.34
N ASN A 80 7.04 19.92 13.46
CA ASN A 80 7.40 21.12 14.22
C ASN A 80 8.40 22.00 13.44
N SER A 81 8.67 23.20 13.95
CA SER A 81 9.59 24.17 13.33
C SER A 81 11.02 23.67 13.17
N SER A 82 11.44 22.68 13.97
CA SER A 82 12.77 22.06 13.88
C SER A 82 12.87 20.95 12.83
N THR A 83 11.77 20.57 12.16
CA THR A 83 11.77 19.48 11.18
C THR A 83 12.38 19.92 9.85
N PRO A 84 13.51 19.33 9.39
CA PRO A 84 14.11 19.72 8.12
C PRO A 84 13.22 19.37 6.92
N ILE A 85 13.16 20.29 5.94
CA ILE A 85 12.31 20.15 4.74
C ILE A 85 12.57 18.86 3.96
N ASN A 86 13.83 18.43 3.86
CA ASN A 86 14.21 17.21 3.16
C ASN A 86 13.67 15.95 3.86
N SER A 87 13.71 15.94 5.19
CA SER A 87 13.14 14.87 6.02
C SER A 87 11.63 14.79 5.83
N MET A 88 10.99 15.97 5.75
CA MET A 88 9.56 16.10 5.55
C MET A 88 9.13 15.45 4.23
N TRP A 89 9.74 15.84 3.11
CA TRP A 89 9.45 15.27 1.80
C TRP A 89 9.74 13.77 1.70
N LYS A 90 10.84 13.29 2.30
CA LYS A 90 11.13 11.84 2.38
C LYS A 90 10.00 11.08 3.08
N LYS A 91 9.48 11.62 4.19
CA LYS A 91 8.40 10.99 4.96
C LYS A 91 7.06 11.04 4.20
N VAL A 92 6.73 12.18 3.60
CA VAL A 92 5.54 12.33 2.73
C VAL A 92 5.58 11.30 1.60
N ASN A 93 6.71 11.15 0.93
CA ASN A 93 6.89 10.17 -0.15
C ASN A 93 6.81 8.71 0.32
N SER A 94 7.23 8.44 1.56
CA SER A 94 7.10 7.13 2.17
C SER A 94 5.64 6.79 2.50
N ILE A 95 4.88 7.74 3.05
CA ILE A 95 3.45 7.59 3.37
C ILE A 95 2.61 7.44 2.09
N SER A 96 2.88 8.23 1.06
CA SER A 96 2.15 8.17 -0.21
C SER A 96 2.49 6.93 -1.05
N GLY A 97 3.59 6.23 -0.75
CA GLY A 97 4.08 5.10 -1.52
C GLY A 97 4.75 5.51 -2.84
N THR A 98 5.12 6.80 -2.98
CA THR A 98 5.84 7.31 -4.16
C THR A 98 7.34 7.01 -4.09
N ASN A 99 7.88 6.65 -2.92
CA ASN A 99 9.31 6.32 -2.79
C ASN A 99 9.73 5.05 -3.56
N SER A 100 8.78 4.31 -4.14
CA SER A 100 9.03 3.17 -5.04
C SER A 100 9.42 3.58 -6.48
N TYR A 101 9.26 4.85 -6.87
CA TYR A 101 9.52 5.29 -8.26
C TYR A 101 11.01 5.21 -8.66
N HIS A 102 11.95 5.32 -7.72
CA HIS A 102 13.37 5.16 -8.05
C HIS A 102 13.75 3.74 -8.50
N ASN A 103 12.96 2.71 -8.15
CA ASN A 103 13.22 1.32 -8.59
C ASN A 103 12.30 0.86 -9.74
N LEU A 104 11.17 1.54 -9.99
CA LEU A 104 10.22 1.17 -11.04
C LEU A 104 10.58 1.74 -12.42
N CYS A 105 11.22 2.93 -12.47
CA CYS A 105 11.65 3.54 -13.73
C CYS A 105 12.77 2.76 -14.45
N SER A 106 13.43 1.83 -13.76
CA SER A 106 14.46 0.96 -14.33
C SER A 106 13.92 -0.37 -14.88
N HIS A 107 12.60 -0.62 -14.82
CA HIS A 107 12.01 -1.89 -15.26
C HIS A 107 11.33 -1.76 -16.65
N PRO A 108 11.82 -2.43 -17.72
CA PRO A 108 11.38 -2.23 -19.11
C PRO A 108 9.87 -2.41 -19.37
N ARG A 109 9.19 -3.18 -18.52
CA ARG A 109 7.77 -3.59 -18.68
C ARG A 109 6.75 -2.45 -18.50
N TRP A 110 7.13 -1.31 -17.91
CA TRP A 110 6.18 -0.23 -17.54
C TRP A 110 6.15 0.96 -18.51
N LYS A 111 7.02 1.02 -19.53
CA LYS A 111 6.99 2.09 -20.54
C LYS A 111 5.72 2.08 -21.40
N ASN A 112 5.11 0.92 -21.63
CA ASN A 112 4.02 0.76 -22.60
C ASN A 112 2.61 1.11 -22.08
N ASN A 113 2.41 1.15 -20.75
CA ASN A 113 1.07 1.33 -20.16
C ASN A 113 0.64 2.80 -20.02
N TYR A 114 1.58 3.75 -20.01
CA TYR A 114 1.27 5.19 -19.93
C TYR A 114 0.54 5.70 -21.18
N ASN A 115 0.93 5.20 -22.36
CA ASN A 115 0.34 5.58 -23.65
C ASN A 115 -1.03 4.94 -23.90
N GLN A 116 -1.28 3.72 -23.40
CA GLN A 116 -2.61 3.08 -23.48
C GLN A 116 -3.66 3.80 -22.62
N SER A 117 -3.27 4.36 -21.46
CA SER A 117 -4.19 5.07 -20.56
C SER A 117 -4.70 6.40 -21.15
N LYS A 118 -3.87 7.12 -21.92
CA LYS A 118 -4.31 8.37 -22.59
C LYS A 118 -5.26 8.10 -23.75
N ASN A 119 -5.02 7.07 -24.56
CA ASN A 119 -5.89 6.72 -25.68
C ASN A 119 -7.29 6.30 -25.22
N ASN A 120 -7.39 5.55 -24.11
CA ASN A 120 -8.68 5.14 -23.53
C ASN A 120 -9.48 6.28 -22.87
N ARG A 121 -8.85 7.40 -22.52
CA ARG A 121 -9.54 8.58 -21.93
C ARG A 121 -10.12 9.50 -23.01
N SER A 122 -9.54 9.48 -24.21
CA SER A 122 -10.04 10.23 -25.37
C SER A 122 -11.32 9.61 -25.96
N SER A 123 -11.45 8.28 -25.98
CA SER A 123 -12.66 7.62 -26.52
C SER A 123 -13.93 7.79 -25.68
N ARG A 124 -13.83 8.11 -24.39
CA ARG A 124 -15.03 8.29 -23.53
C ARG A 124 -15.74 9.63 -23.69
N ARG A 125 -15.16 10.59 -24.40
CA ARG A 125 -15.78 11.91 -24.64
C ARG A 125 -16.67 11.97 -25.88
N ASN A 126 -16.68 10.91 -26.69
CA ASN A 126 -17.41 10.86 -27.97
C ASN A 126 -18.50 9.78 -27.99
N LEU A 127 -19.24 9.57 -26.88
CA LEU A 127 -20.49 8.81 -26.95
C LEU A 127 -21.64 9.78 -27.30
N PRO A 128 -22.40 9.53 -28.39
CA PRO A 128 -23.57 10.33 -28.69
C PRO A 128 -24.60 10.16 -27.57
N LYS A 129 -25.17 11.28 -27.11
CA LYS A 129 -26.33 11.27 -26.21
C LYS A 129 -27.52 10.78 -27.03
N SER A 130 -28.04 9.60 -26.70
CA SER A 130 -29.30 9.10 -27.28
C SER A 130 -30.44 10.06 -26.92
N LEU A 131 -31.21 10.46 -27.93
CA LEU A 131 -32.52 11.12 -27.79
C LEU A 131 -33.57 10.12 -27.32
#